data_AF-A0A7J5EI23-F1
#
_entry.id   AF-A0A7J5EI23-F1
#
_cell.length_a   1.000
_cell.length_b   1.000
_cell.length_c   1.000
_cell.angle_alpha   90.00
_cell.angle_beta   90.00
_cell.angle_gamma   90.00
#
_symmetry.space_group_name_H-M   'P 1'
#
loop_
_entity.id
_entity.type
_entity.pdbx_description
1 polymer ?
#
loop_
_entity_poly.entity_id
_entity_poly.type
_entity_poly.pdbx_seq_one_letter_code
_entity_poly.pdbx_strand_id
1 'polypeptide(L)'
;MTSLFDKIGPERLRAVIVDFYDRVFADVMIGFHFAGKDQARLIEKEYELAARMLGASIPYTGKTMREAHARHAILGGQFDRRRKILEDVLEAHAIDPEVRAAWIDHTNAMRAQITADKGSECDHDAAALRTHVAGDSTAPLPLRKR
;
A
#
# COMPACT_ATOMS: atom_id res chain seq x y z
N MET A 1 -22.05 -13.13 -15.27
CA MET A 1 -21.20 -11.93 -15.11
C MET A 1 -19.81 -12.42 -14.80
N THR A 2 -18.81 -12.00 -15.57
CA THR A 2 -17.40 -12.33 -15.35
C THR A 2 -16.87 -11.55 -14.16
N SER A 3 -16.22 -12.21 -13.20
CA SER A 3 -15.63 -11.55 -12.02
C SER A 3 -14.33 -10.83 -12.38
N LEU A 4 -13.83 -9.95 -11.50
CA LEU A 4 -12.50 -9.36 -11.67
C LEU A 4 -11.39 -10.41 -11.56
N PHE A 5 -11.62 -11.48 -10.80
CA PHE A 5 -10.71 -12.61 -10.72
C PHE A 5 -10.57 -13.33 -12.06
N ASP A 6 -11.67 -13.52 -12.79
CA ASP A 6 -11.66 -14.12 -14.13
C ASP A 6 -10.89 -13.25 -15.15
N LYS A 7 -10.84 -11.93 -14.94
CA LYS A 7 -10.06 -11.01 -15.81
C LYS A 7 -8.55 -11.13 -15.61
N ILE A 8 -8.09 -11.28 -14.37
CA ILE A 8 -6.66 -11.39 -14.07
C ILE A 8 -6.15 -12.83 -14.22
N GLY A 9 -6.94 -13.81 -13.79
CA GLY A 9 -6.56 -15.21 -13.71
C GLY A 9 -5.63 -15.54 -12.53
N PRO A 10 -5.62 -16.80 -12.07
CA PRO A 10 -4.89 -17.22 -10.87
C PRO A 10 -3.36 -17.11 -11.02
N GLU A 11 -2.80 -17.49 -12.17
CA GLU A 11 -1.35 -17.50 -12.40
C GLU A 11 -0.79 -16.08 -12.41
N ARG A 12 -1.47 -15.16 -13.10
CA ARG A 12 -1.06 -13.75 -13.19
C ARG A 12 -1.23 -13.04 -11.86
N LEU A 13 -2.30 -13.33 -11.12
CA LEU A 13 -2.49 -12.83 -9.76
C LEU A 13 -1.32 -13.26 -8.87
N ARG A 14 -0.92 -14.53 -8.92
CA ARG A 14 0.21 -15.04 -8.15
C ARG A 14 1.53 -14.39 -8.55
N ALA A 15 1.80 -14.21 -9.84
CA ALA A 15 3.02 -13.55 -10.32
C ALA A 15 3.15 -12.11 -9.82
N VAL A 16 2.05 -11.34 -9.84
CA VAL A 16 1.99 -9.98 -9.26
C VAL A 16 2.33 -9.99 -7.77
N ILE A 17 1.77 -10.92 -7.00
CA ILE A 17 1.97 -10.97 -5.55
C ILE A 17 3.40 -11.35 -5.19
N VAL A 18 4.03 -12.24 -5.97
CA VAL A 18 5.44 -12.59 -5.81
C VAL A 18 6.31 -11.35 -6.00
N ASP A 19 6.19 -10.65 -7.12
CA ASP A 19 6.96 -9.41 -7.41
C ASP A 19 6.68 -8.33 -6.34
N PHE A 20 5.42 -8.20 -5.92
CA PHE A 20 5.04 -7.30 -4.84
C PHE A 20 5.80 -7.57 -3.55
N TYR A 21 5.84 -8.82 -3.08
CA TYR A 21 6.57 -9.15 -1.85
C TYR A 21 8.08 -9.08 -2.01
N ASP A 22 8.64 -9.40 -3.18
CA ASP A 22 10.06 -9.21 -3.45
C ASP A 22 10.46 -7.74 -3.26
N ARG A 23 9.66 -6.80 -3.81
CA ARG A 23 9.89 -5.35 -3.64
C ARG A 23 9.65 -4.88 -2.22
N VAL A 24 8.63 -5.40 -1.53
CA VAL A 24 8.33 -5.03 -0.14
C VAL A 24 9.45 -5.45 0.81
N PHE A 25 9.99 -6.66 0.64
CA PHE A 25 11.09 -7.16 1.48
C PHE A 25 12.39 -6.41 1.23
N ALA A 26 12.64 -5.99 -0.01
CA ALA A 26 13.81 -5.20 -0.38
C ALA A 26 13.69 -3.69 -0.06
N ASP A 27 12.51 -3.22 0.36
CA ASP A 27 12.27 -1.79 0.53
C ASP A 27 12.98 -1.21 1.77
N VAL A 28 13.71 -0.12 1.57
CA VAL A 28 14.50 0.53 2.64
C VAL A 28 13.64 1.14 3.76
N MET A 29 12.39 1.52 3.49
CA MET A 29 11.52 2.18 4.46
C MET A 29 10.66 1.18 5.22
N ILE A 30 10.22 0.08 4.60
CA ILE A 30 9.27 -0.85 5.22
C ILE A 30 9.78 -2.28 5.37
N GLY A 31 10.86 -2.66 4.67
CA GLY A 31 11.38 -4.04 4.65
C GLY A 31 11.74 -4.58 6.03
N PHE A 32 12.15 -3.70 6.96
CA PHE A 32 12.45 -4.09 8.34
C PHE A 32 11.24 -4.68 9.09
N HIS A 33 10.00 -4.31 8.76
CA HIS A 33 8.80 -4.92 9.34
C HIS A 33 8.62 -6.39 8.92
N PHE A 34 9.23 -6.75 7.80
CA PHE A 34 9.16 -8.08 7.18
C PHE A 34 10.38 -8.95 7.49
N ALA A 35 11.40 -8.42 8.17
CA ALA A 35 12.57 -9.19 8.57
C ALA A 35 12.19 -10.42 9.41
N GLY A 36 12.68 -11.59 9.02
CA GLY A 36 12.39 -12.87 9.68
C GLY A 36 10.96 -13.39 9.48
N LYS A 37 10.14 -12.75 8.64
CA LYS A 37 8.84 -13.29 8.24
C LYS A 37 9.01 -14.32 7.13
N ASP A 38 8.13 -15.31 7.13
CA ASP A 38 8.01 -16.27 6.05
C ASP A 38 7.34 -15.60 4.83
N GLN A 39 8.14 -15.26 3.83
CA GLN A 39 7.67 -14.60 2.60
C GLN A 39 6.68 -15.47 1.82
N ALA A 40 6.93 -16.78 1.71
CA ALA A 40 6.03 -17.69 1.00
C ALA A 40 4.65 -17.70 1.67
N ARG A 41 4.62 -17.75 3.01
CA ARG A 41 3.35 -17.67 3.74
C ARG A 41 2.63 -16.34 3.55
N LEU A 42 3.35 -15.21 3.47
CA LEU A 42 2.73 -13.91 3.20
C LEU A 42 2.13 -13.84 1.79
N ILE A 43 2.85 -14.37 0.79
CA ILE A 43 2.36 -14.50 -0.60
C ILE A 43 1.06 -15.31 -0.62
N GLU A 44 1.00 -16.45 0.07
CA GLU A 44 -0.24 -17.25 0.14
C GLU A 44 -1.42 -16.47 0.75
N LYS A 45 -1.19 -15.74 1.85
CA LYS A 45 -2.27 -14.99 2.50
C LYS A 45 -2.74 -13.80 1.69
N GLU A 46 -1.84 -13.11 0.99
CA GLU A 46 -2.22 -12.04 0.07
C GLU A 46 -2.98 -12.60 -1.13
N TYR A 47 -2.59 -13.77 -1.65
CA TYR A 47 -3.28 -14.43 -2.76
C TYR A 47 -4.71 -14.79 -2.36
N GLU A 48 -4.91 -15.42 -1.21
CA GLU A 48 -6.25 -15.73 -0.70
C GLU A 48 -7.10 -14.47 -0.53
N LEU A 49 -6.51 -13.40 0.04
CA LEU A 49 -7.22 -12.14 0.28
C LEU A 49 -7.63 -11.48 -1.04
N ALA A 50 -6.68 -11.33 -1.98
CA ALA A 50 -6.88 -10.69 -3.26
C ALA A 50 -7.86 -11.49 -4.13
N ALA A 51 -7.67 -12.81 -4.25
CA ALA A 51 -8.56 -13.65 -5.01
C ALA A 51 -10.00 -13.55 -4.50
N ARG A 52 -10.20 -13.61 -3.18
CA ARG A 52 -11.52 -13.44 -2.55
C ARG A 52 -12.12 -12.07 -2.85
N MET A 53 -11.33 -11.00 -2.73
CA MET A 53 -11.80 -9.62 -3.01
C MET A 53 -12.24 -9.46 -4.46
N LEU A 54 -11.55 -10.12 -5.39
CA LEU A 54 -11.78 -10.01 -6.83
C LEU A 54 -12.93 -10.91 -7.31
N GLY A 55 -13.53 -11.68 -6.40
CA GLY A 55 -14.73 -12.48 -6.65
C GLY A 55 -14.49 -13.99 -6.76
N ALA A 56 -13.29 -14.49 -6.49
CA ALA A 56 -13.05 -15.93 -6.44
C ALA A 56 -13.74 -16.58 -5.23
N SER A 57 -14.19 -17.83 -5.38
CA SER A 57 -14.67 -18.66 -4.26
C SER A 57 -13.52 -19.26 -3.44
N ILE A 58 -12.45 -18.49 -3.22
CA ILE A 58 -11.29 -18.88 -2.41
C ILE A 58 -11.46 -18.25 -1.01
N PRO A 59 -11.45 -19.03 0.07
CA PRO A 59 -11.54 -18.48 1.41
C PRO A 59 -10.23 -17.82 1.83
N TYR A 60 -10.34 -16.68 2.52
CA TYR A 60 -9.23 -16.11 3.27
C TYR A 60 -9.13 -16.78 4.65
N THR A 61 -7.99 -17.39 4.93
CA THR A 61 -7.76 -18.18 6.15
C THR A 61 -6.75 -17.53 7.10
N GLY A 62 -6.33 -16.30 6.81
CA GLY A 62 -5.45 -15.54 7.68
C GLY A 62 -6.18 -14.86 8.84
N LYS A 63 -5.39 -14.22 9.71
CA LYS A 63 -5.91 -13.34 10.78
C LYS A 63 -6.63 -12.13 10.18
N THR A 64 -7.50 -11.50 10.96
CA THR A 64 -8.05 -10.19 10.56
C THR A 64 -6.93 -9.16 10.38
N MET A 65 -7.16 -8.13 9.57
CA MET A 65 -6.15 -7.07 9.36
C MET A 65 -5.72 -6.44 10.67
N ARG A 66 -6.67 -6.19 11.60
CA ARG A 66 -6.35 -5.66 12.92
C ARG A 66 -5.45 -6.59 13.72
N GLU A 67 -5.76 -7.88 13.81
CA GLU A 67 -4.97 -8.84 14.59
C GLU A 67 -3.59 -9.13 13.98
N ALA A 68 -3.51 -9.17 12.65
CA ALA A 68 -2.25 -9.38 11.94
C ALA A 68 -1.25 -8.24 12.20
N HIS A 69 -1.75 -7.01 12.30
CA HIS A 69 -0.92 -5.80 12.40
C HIS A 69 -0.86 -5.20 13.82
N ALA A 70 -1.67 -5.67 14.78
CA ALA A 70 -1.80 -5.10 16.13
C ALA A 70 -0.49 -4.93 16.91
N ARG A 71 0.52 -5.75 16.65
CA ARG A 71 1.82 -5.70 17.35
C ARG A 71 2.83 -4.77 16.68
N HIS A 72 2.47 -4.15 15.56
CA HIS A 72 3.35 -3.32 14.75
C HIS A 72 2.87 -1.87 14.81
N ALA A 73 3.76 -0.96 15.20
CA ALA A 73 3.51 0.48 15.10
C ALA A 73 3.71 0.91 13.65
N ILE A 74 2.68 0.70 12.81
CA ILE A 74 2.71 1.08 11.39
C ILE A 74 2.16 2.49 11.27
N LEU A 75 3.00 3.39 10.76
CA LEU A 75 2.63 4.79 10.51
C LEU A 75 1.98 4.96 9.14
N GLY A 76 1.23 6.06 8.95
CA GLY A 76 0.57 6.37 7.69
C GLY A 76 1.49 6.35 6.47
N GLY A 77 2.69 6.93 6.57
CA GLY A 77 3.66 6.94 5.46
C GLY A 77 4.19 5.55 5.09
N GLN A 78 4.29 4.63 6.06
CA GLN A 78 4.72 3.24 5.79
C GLN A 78 3.62 2.45 5.07
N PHE A 79 2.36 2.69 5.46
CA PHE A 79 1.22 2.15 4.76
C PHE A 79 1.18 2.64 3.31
N ASP A 80 1.37 3.95 3.09
CA ASP A 80 1.41 4.54 1.75
C ASP A 80 2.56 3.99 0.92
N ARG A 81 3.72 3.75 1.53
CA ARG A 81 4.85 3.14 0.83
C ARG A 81 4.50 1.75 0.32
N ARG A 82 3.92 0.89 1.16
CA ARG A 82 3.46 -0.45 0.73
C ARG A 82 2.43 -0.34 -0.40
N ARG A 83 1.44 0.56 -0.26
CA ARG A 83 0.41 0.80 -1.28
C ARG A 83 1.03 1.26 -2.61
N LYS A 84 2.02 2.15 -2.57
CA LYS A 84 2.71 2.62 -3.78
C LYS A 84 3.46 1.49 -4.48
N ILE A 85 4.13 0.61 -3.74
CA ILE A 85 4.79 -0.57 -4.31
C ILE A 85 3.77 -1.47 -5.01
N LEU A 86 2.59 -1.69 -4.40
CA LEU A 86 1.51 -2.45 -5.03
C LEU A 86 1.08 -1.81 -6.36
N GLU A 87 0.86 -0.50 -6.36
CA GLU A 87 0.50 0.24 -7.58
C GLU A 87 1.57 0.08 -8.69
N ASP A 88 2.85 0.24 -8.34
CA ASP A 88 3.96 0.11 -9.29
C ASP A 88 4.05 -1.30 -9.91
N VAL A 89 3.77 -2.33 -9.12
CA VAL A 89 3.75 -3.72 -9.60
C VAL A 89 2.55 -3.97 -10.49
N LEU A 90 1.36 -3.52 -10.11
CA LEU A 90 0.15 -3.68 -10.95
C LEU A 90 0.34 -3.01 -12.32
N GLU A 91 1.00 -1.85 -12.35
CA GLU A 91 1.35 -1.15 -13.59
C GLU A 91 2.42 -1.89 -14.40
N ALA A 92 3.51 -2.34 -13.76
CA ALA A 92 4.58 -3.08 -14.42
C ALA A 92 4.09 -4.40 -15.05
N HIS A 93 3.10 -5.04 -14.42
CA HIS A 93 2.46 -6.25 -14.95
C HIS A 93 1.37 -5.96 -15.98
N ALA A 94 1.07 -4.69 -16.29
CA ALA A 94 0.00 -4.27 -17.18
C ALA A 94 -1.37 -4.87 -16.80
N ILE A 95 -1.69 -4.85 -15.50
CA ILE A 95 -2.97 -5.35 -15.00
C ILE A 95 -4.11 -4.45 -15.49
N ASP A 96 -5.26 -5.07 -15.77
CA ASP A 96 -6.46 -4.38 -16.22
C ASP A 96 -6.82 -3.21 -15.26
N PRO A 97 -7.14 -2.01 -15.78
CA PRO A 97 -7.38 -0.83 -14.95
C PRO A 97 -8.49 -1.02 -13.91
N GLU A 98 -9.53 -1.81 -14.20
CA GLU A 98 -10.61 -2.08 -13.27
C GLU A 98 -10.14 -2.95 -12.11
N VAL A 99 -9.33 -3.98 -12.40
CA VAL A 99 -8.70 -4.83 -11.38
C VAL A 99 -7.73 -4.01 -10.53
N ARG A 100 -6.91 -3.15 -11.14
CA ARG A 100 -5.99 -2.25 -10.43
C ARG A 100 -6.75 -1.34 -9.47
N ALA A 101 -7.79 -0.66 -9.95
CA ALA A 101 -8.60 0.25 -9.13
C ALA A 101 -9.22 -0.48 -7.93
N ALA A 102 -9.88 -1.61 -8.17
CA ALA A 102 -10.52 -2.39 -7.10
C ALA A 102 -9.53 -2.84 -6.01
N TRP A 103 -8.33 -3.26 -6.39
CA TRP A 103 -7.33 -3.73 -5.43
C TRP A 103 -6.72 -2.57 -4.62
N ILE A 104 -6.46 -1.43 -5.27
CA ILE A 104 -5.98 -0.22 -4.57
C ILE A 104 -7.05 0.32 -3.62
N ASP A 105 -8.31 0.37 -4.03
CA ASP A 105 -9.43 0.83 -3.19
C ASP A 105 -9.61 -0.07 -1.97
N HIS A 106 -9.57 -1.38 -2.16
CA HIS A 106 -9.64 -2.29 -1.01
C HIS A 106 -8.44 -2.14 -0.08
N THR A 107 -7.23 -1.95 -0.63
CA THR A 107 -6.05 -1.67 0.19
C THR A 107 -6.30 -0.44 1.04
N ASN A 108 -6.74 0.68 0.46
CA ASN A 108 -7.07 1.91 1.17
C ASN A 108 -8.11 1.70 2.28
N ALA A 109 -9.15 0.92 2.03
CA ALA A 109 -10.19 0.61 3.01
C ALA A 109 -9.66 -0.11 4.27
N MET A 110 -8.49 -0.78 4.18
CA MET A 110 -7.87 -1.44 5.33
C MET A 110 -7.02 -0.51 6.20
N ARG A 111 -6.74 0.72 5.75
CA ARG A 111 -5.86 1.68 6.46
C ARG A 111 -6.21 1.83 7.94
N ALA A 112 -7.47 2.12 8.26
CA ALA A 112 -7.94 2.32 9.63
C ALA A 112 -7.83 1.09 10.54
N GLN A 113 -7.62 -0.10 9.96
CA GLN A 113 -7.40 -1.35 10.70
C GLN A 113 -5.91 -1.63 10.93
N ILE A 114 -5.03 -1.01 10.15
CA ILE A 114 -3.59 -1.32 10.09
C ILE A 114 -2.75 -0.22 10.75
N THR A 115 -3.08 1.05 10.55
CA THR A 115 -2.25 2.17 11.04
C THR A 115 -2.53 2.48 12.51
N ALA A 116 -1.45 2.83 13.23
CA ALA A 116 -1.51 3.20 14.65
C ALA A 116 -1.88 4.68 14.86
N ASP A 117 -1.63 5.53 13.86
CA ASP A 117 -1.85 6.97 13.81
C ASP A 117 -3.12 7.31 13.02
N LYS A 118 -4.28 7.17 13.66
CA LYS A 118 -5.55 7.63 13.08
C LYS A 118 -5.47 9.13 12.77
N GLY A 119 -5.61 9.51 11.51
CA GLY A 119 -5.66 10.92 11.06
C GLY A 119 -4.35 11.52 10.51
N SER A 120 -3.28 10.75 10.34
CA SER A 120 -2.05 11.22 9.65
C SER A 120 -2.07 10.95 8.14
N GLU A 121 -3.24 10.99 7.53
CA GLU A 121 -3.41 10.74 6.09
C GLU A 121 -2.77 11.88 5.30
N CYS A 122 -2.07 11.54 4.21
CA CYS A 122 -1.64 12.55 3.25
C CYS A 122 -2.87 13.09 2.52
N ASP A 123 -3.38 14.21 3.00
CA ASP A 123 -4.40 14.99 2.31
C ASP A 123 -3.77 15.67 1.09
N HIS A 124 -3.91 15.04 -0.07
CA HIS A 124 -3.38 15.53 -1.34
C HIS A 124 -4.00 16.87 -1.76
N ASP A 125 -5.27 17.10 -1.41
CA ASP A 125 -5.97 18.34 -1.72
C ASP A 125 -5.45 19.49 -0.85
N ALA A 126 -5.28 19.25 0.46
CA ALA A 126 -4.64 20.21 1.35
C ALA A 126 -3.16 20.42 1.00
N ALA A 127 -2.44 19.39 0.55
CA ALA A 127 -1.06 19.52 0.09
C ALA A 127 -0.96 20.37 -1.18
N ALA A 128 -1.85 20.17 -2.15
CA ALA A 128 -1.94 20.98 -3.36
C ALA A 128 -2.30 22.45 -3.06
N LEU A 129 -3.12 22.69 -2.04
CA LEU A 129 -3.43 24.06 -1.58
C LEU A 129 -2.21 24.78 -0.96
N ARG A 130 -1.30 24.05 -0.30
CA ARG A 130 -0.12 24.62 0.37
C ARG A 130 0.98 25.05 -0.61
N THR A 131 0.93 24.64 -1.88
CA THR A 131 1.93 24.98 -2.90
C THR A 131 1.90 26.44 -3.35
N HIS A 132 0.90 27.23 -2.98
CA HIS A 132 0.90 28.69 -3.16
C HIS A 132 1.48 29.41 -1.93
N VAL A 133 2.78 29.27 -1.72
CA VAL A 133 3.50 30.32 -0.98
C VAL A 133 3.57 31.51 -1.93
N ALA A 134 2.77 32.55 -1.68
CA ALA A 134 3.02 33.86 -2.25
C ALA A 134 4.43 34.26 -1.81
N GLY A 135 5.39 34.14 -2.74
CA GLY A 135 6.77 34.51 -2.49
C GLY A 135 6.85 36.01 -2.29
N ASP A 136 6.85 36.44 -1.03
CA ASP A 136 7.28 37.78 -0.66
C ASP A 136 8.36 37.65 0.42
N SER A 137 9.52 37.15 0.00
CA SER A 137 10.74 37.19 0.80
C SER A 137 11.79 37.99 0.04
N THR A 138 11.66 39.32 0.13
CA THR A 138 12.71 40.27 -0.27
C THR A 138 13.36 40.94 0.95
N ALA A 139 12.98 40.58 2.18
CA ALA A 139 13.59 41.13 3.38
C ALA A 139 14.93 40.45 3.67
N PRO A 140 16.07 41.18 3.68
CA PRO A 140 17.37 40.60 4.00
C PRO A 140 17.40 40.12 5.46
N LEU A 141 17.91 38.91 5.69
CA LEU A 141 18.11 38.38 7.03
C LEU A 141 19.07 39.29 7.83
N PRO A 142 18.74 39.67 9.07
CA PRO A 142 19.62 40.48 9.89
C PRO A 142 20.85 39.65 10.31
N LEU A 143 22.03 40.11 9.89
CA LEU A 143 23.31 39.60 10.37
C LEU A 143 23.45 39.94 11.86
N ARG A 144 23.41 38.91 12.72
CA ARG A 144 23.81 39.03 14.13
C ARG A 144 25.30 39.37 14.19
N LYS A 145 25.62 40.55 14.73
CA LYS A 145 27.00 40.90 15.08
C LYS A 145 27.45 40.03 16.26
N ARG A 146 28.66 39.50 16.16
CA ARG A 146 29.35 38.76 17.24
C ARG A 146 29.74 39.72 18.36
#